data_AF-A0A0A9Z7W8-F1
#
_entry.id   AF-A0A0A9Z7W8-F1
#
_cell.length_a   1.000
_cell.length_b   1.000
_cell.length_c   1.000
_cell.angle_alpha   90.00
_cell.angle_beta   90.00
_cell.angle_gamma   90.00
#
_symmetry.space_group_name_H-M   'P 1'
#
loop_
_entity.id
_entity.type
_entity.pdbx_description
1 polymer ?
#
loop_
_entity_poly.entity_id
_entity_poly.type
_entity_poly.pdbx_seq_one_letter_code
_entity_poly.pdbx_strand_id
1 'polypeptide(L)'
;MTKNVDPVRVHHPEDTIRYQLNAMNRQMIAVFQFVVSVGAGFTFGFYGIQLMTGPLDFGFRLLLGIIASLVIALAEIYFLAKKLAEDMDFPDLPKSKAE
;
A
#
# COMPACT_ATOMS: atom_id res chain seq x y z
N MET A 1 -45.87 21.16 -2.82
CA MET A 1 -45.10 19.98 -2.41
C MET A 1 -44.78 19.20 -3.68
N THR A 2 -43.51 18.76 -3.85
CA THR A 2 -42.86 18.13 -5.03
C THR A 2 -42.02 18.99 -5.98
N LYS A 3 -41.61 20.19 -5.56
CA LYS A 3 -40.43 20.85 -6.14
C LYS A 3 -39.20 20.30 -5.40
N ASN A 4 -38.31 19.59 -6.10
CA ASN A 4 -37.08 18.90 -5.62
C ASN A 4 -37.09 17.37 -5.69
N VAL A 5 -37.79 16.77 -6.64
CA VAL A 5 -37.51 15.37 -7.02
C VAL A 5 -36.83 15.41 -8.38
N ASP A 6 -35.51 15.57 -8.38
CA ASP A 6 -34.69 15.39 -9.57
C ASP A 6 -34.62 13.87 -9.86
N PRO A 7 -35.17 13.36 -10.97
CA PRO A 7 -35.23 11.93 -11.26
C PRO A 7 -33.90 11.39 -11.79
N VAL A 8 -32.88 12.25 -11.95
CA VAL A 8 -31.53 11.82 -12.30
C VAL A 8 -30.94 11.15 -11.07
N ARG A 9 -31.17 9.83 -10.95
CA ARG A 9 -30.41 8.96 -10.06
C ARG A 9 -28.95 9.08 -10.47
N VAL A 10 -28.22 9.96 -9.79
CA VAL A 10 -26.77 10.09 -9.94
C VAL A 10 -26.20 8.72 -9.58
N HIS A 11 -25.83 7.92 -10.58
CA HIS A 11 -25.12 6.68 -10.34
C HIS A 11 -23.74 7.08 -9.86
N HIS A 12 -23.56 7.03 -8.55
CA HIS A 12 -22.24 7.19 -7.95
C HIS A 12 -21.37 6.03 -8.47
N PRO A 13 -20.22 6.28 -9.10
CA PRO A 13 -19.37 5.24 -9.67
C PRO A 13 -18.90 4.21 -8.61
N GLU A 14 -18.92 4.59 -7.33
CA GLU A 14 -18.68 3.72 -6.18
C GLU A 14 -19.76 2.63 -5.95
N ASP A 15 -20.96 2.75 -6.53
CA ASP A 15 -22.02 1.73 -6.45
C ASP A 15 -21.77 0.55 -7.41
N THR A 16 -20.80 0.67 -8.32
CA THR A 16 -20.45 -0.41 -9.23
C THR A 16 -19.55 -1.43 -8.51
N ILE A 17 -19.94 -2.71 -8.52
CA ILE A 17 -19.12 -3.84 -8.00
C ILE A 17 -17.68 -3.80 -8.54
N ARG A 18 -17.51 -3.33 -9.79
CA ARG A 18 -16.21 -3.13 -10.43
C ARG A 18 -15.28 -2.16 -9.68
N TYR A 19 -15.82 -1.07 -9.13
CA TYR A 19 -15.05 -0.09 -8.37
C TYR A 19 -14.54 -0.70 -7.06
N GLN A 20 -15.43 -1.39 -6.33
CA GLN A 20 -15.09 -2.07 -5.07
C GLN A 20 -14.06 -3.20 -5.27
N LEU A 21 -14.19 -3.98 -6.35
CA LEU A 21 -13.22 -5.02 -6.70
C LEU A 21 -11.83 -4.44 -7.02
N ASN A 22 -11.78 -3.30 -7.72
CA ASN A 22 -10.51 -2.64 -8.04
C ASN A 22 -9.83 -2.05 -6.79
N ALA A 23 -10.60 -1.43 -5.89
CA ALA A 23 -10.10 -0.93 -4.61
C ALA A 23 -9.51 -2.07 -3.75
N MET A 24 -10.23 -3.18 -3.65
CA MET A 24 -9.78 -4.37 -2.93
C MET A 24 -8.49 -4.96 -3.53
N ASN A 25 -8.38 -5.06 -4.86
CA ASN A 25 -7.16 -5.54 -5.52
C ASN A 25 -5.96 -4.65 -5.21
N ARG A 26 -6.13 -3.33 -5.21
CA ARG A 26 -5.05 -2.37 -4.91
C ARG A 26 -4.57 -2.49 -3.46
N GLN A 27 -5.48 -2.71 -2.52
CA GLN A 27 -5.14 -2.90 -1.11
C GLN A 27 -4.42 -4.24 -0.87
N MET A 28 -4.88 -5.32 -1.52
CA MET A 28 -4.21 -6.63 -1.50
C MET A 28 -2.78 -6.56 -2.05
N ILE A 29 -2.58 -5.86 -3.17
CA ILE A 29 -1.25 -5.65 -3.76
C ILE A 29 -0.35 -4.87 -2.80
N ALA A 30 -0.88 -3.86 -2.11
CA ALA A 30 -0.11 -3.05 -1.18
C ALA A 30 0.32 -3.85 0.07
N VAL A 31 -0.55 -4.71 0.60
CA VAL A 31 -0.19 -5.64 1.69
C VAL A 31 0.88 -6.63 1.24
N PHE A 32 0.76 -7.17 0.03
CA PHE A 32 1.76 -8.07 -0.52
C PHE A 32 3.13 -7.38 -0.68
N GLN A 33 3.14 -6.16 -1.23
CA GLN A 33 4.35 -5.35 -1.35
C GLN A 33 5.02 -5.14 0.02
N PHE A 34 4.25 -4.77 1.04
CA PHE A 34 4.74 -4.59 2.40
C PHE A 34 5.44 -5.84 2.93
N VAL A 35 4.80 -7.01 2.81
CA VAL A 35 5.37 -8.28 3.28
C VAL A 35 6.66 -8.61 2.53
N VAL A 36 6.67 -8.45 1.21
CA VAL A 36 7.84 -8.72 0.38
C VAL A 36 8.99 -7.77 0.71
N SER A 37 8.74 -6.48 0.88
CA SER A 37 9.81 -5.51 1.15
C SER A 37 10.40 -5.68 2.55
N VAL A 38 9.58 -5.94 3.56
CA VAL A 38 10.04 -6.26 4.93
C VAL A 38 10.84 -7.57 4.92
N GLY A 39 10.36 -8.60 4.23
CA GLY A 39 11.08 -9.87 4.10
C GLY A 39 12.42 -9.74 3.36
N ALA A 40 12.45 -8.92 2.30
CA ALA A 40 13.68 -8.61 1.57
C ALA A 40 14.67 -7.84 2.44
N GLY A 41 14.20 -6.83 3.20
CA GLY A 41 14.97 -6.07 4.16
C GLY A 41 15.60 -6.95 5.24
N PHE A 42 14.82 -7.88 5.80
CA PHE A 42 15.29 -8.86 6.76
C PHE A 42 16.38 -9.74 6.18
N THR A 43 16.11 -10.33 5.02
CA THR A 43 17.02 -11.26 4.34
C THR A 43 18.32 -10.56 3.97
N PHE A 44 18.25 -9.32 3.51
CA PHE A 44 19.41 -8.48 3.24
C PHE A 44 20.23 -8.19 4.50
N GLY A 45 19.60 -7.76 5.59
CA GLY A 45 20.31 -7.48 6.84
C GLY A 45 20.89 -8.72 7.52
N PHE A 46 20.26 -9.88 7.35
CA PHE A 46 20.69 -11.15 7.96
C PHE A 46 21.75 -11.88 7.12
N TYR A 47 21.47 -12.17 5.85
CA TYR A 47 22.36 -12.92 4.95
C TYR A 47 23.22 -12.01 4.06
N GLY A 48 22.65 -10.90 3.58
CA GLY A 48 23.35 -10.00 2.65
C GLY A 48 24.62 -9.41 3.27
N ILE A 49 24.56 -8.97 4.52
CA ILE A 49 25.72 -8.38 5.20
C ILE A 49 26.82 -9.42 5.44
N GLN A 50 26.47 -10.67 5.80
CA GLN A 50 27.44 -11.75 5.94
C GLN A 50 28.19 -12.02 4.63
N LEU A 51 27.50 -12.03 3.50
CA LEU A 51 28.11 -12.24 2.18
C LEU A 51 29.15 -11.16 1.85
N MET A 52 28.99 -9.94 2.37
CA MET A 52 29.89 -8.82 2.11
C MET A 52 31.06 -8.72 3.11
N THR A 53 30.82 -9.00 4.40
CA THR A 53 31.81 -8.77 5.47
C THR A 53 32.45 -10.04 6.02
N GLY A 54 31.96 -11.23 5.63
CA GLY A 54 32.46 -12.50 6.12
C GLY A 54 31.70 -13.04 7.34
N PRO A 55 32.28 -14.00 8.08
CA PRO A 55 31.57 -14.69 9.16
C PRO A 55 31.29 -13.76 10.35
N LEU A 56 30.03 -13.34 10.44
CA LEU A 56 29.46 -12.63 11.60
C LEU A 56 28.78 -13.59 12.57
N ASP A 57 28.68 -13.24 13.85
CA ASP A 57 27.90 -14.02 14.81
C ASP A 57 26.40 -13.99 14.49
N PHE A 58 25.72 -15.10 14.77
CA PHE A 58 24.29 -15.26 14.49
C PHE A 58 23.45 -14.13 15.13
N GLY A 59 23.74 -13.79 16.39
CA GLY A 59 23.02 -12.74 17.12
C GLY A 59 23.15 -11.37 16.46
N PHE A 60 24.33 -11.04 15.95
CA PHE A 60 24.57 -9.76 15.26
C PHE A 60 23.85 -9.71 13.91
N ARG A 61 23.83 -10.81 13.15
CA ARG A 61 23.06 -10.92 11.90
C ARG A 61 21.57 -10.77 12.14
N LEU A 62 21.05 -11.43 13.17
CA LEU A 62 19.65 -11.33 13.55
C LEU A 62 19.29 -9.89 13.92
N LEU A 63 20.12 -9.23 14.71
CA LEU A 63 19.93 -7.83 15.10
C LEU A 63 19.91 -6.91 13.87
N LEU A 64 20.88 -7.05 12.96
CA LEU A 64 20.94 -6.26 11.73
C LEU A 64 19.74 -6.49 10.82
N GLY A 65 19.31 -7.74 10.64
CA GLY A 65 18.09 -8.10 9.91
C GLY A 65 16.86 -7.42 10.49
N ILE A 66 16.68 -7.48 11.82
CA ILE A 66 15.54 -6.86 12.51
C ILE A 66 15.57 -5.34 12.37
N ILE A 67 16.73 -4.69 12.59
CA ILE A 67 16.85 -3.24 12.48
C ILE A 67 16.53 -2.77 11.05
N ALA A 68 17.10 -3.42 10.04
CA ALA A 68 16.83 -3.09 8.64
C ALA A 68 15.35 -3.25 8.29
N SER A 69 14.74 -4.35 8.74
CA SER A 69 13.32 -4.63 8.52
C SER A 69 12.40 -3.62 9.19
N LEU A 70 12.73 -3.20 10.41
CA LEU A 70 11.96 -2.22 11.15
C LEU A 70 11.94 -0.86 10.44
N VAL A 71 13.09 -0.40 9.95
CA VAL A 71 13.18 0.86 9.20
C VAL A 71 12.31 0.80 7.95
N ILE A 72 12.37 -0.30 7.20
CA ILE A 72 11.55 -0.50 5.99
C ILE A 72 10.06 -0.59 6.35
N ALA A 73 9.70 -1.34 7.39
CA ALA A 73 8.32 -1.50 7.82
C ALA A 73 7.69 -0.17 8.23
N LEU A 74 8.43 0.68 8.96
CA LEU A 74 7.96 2.01 9.33
C LEU A 74 7.74 2.90 8.11
N ALA A 75 8.66 2.87 7.14
CA ALA A 75 8.52 3.62 5.89
C ALA A 75 7.29 3.15 5.10
N GLU A 76 7.11 1.84 4.95
CA GLU A 76 6.00 1.27 4.19
C GLU A 76 4.64 1.50 4.86
N ILE A 77 4.54 1.39 6.18
CA ILE A 77 3.30 1.71 6.92
C ILE A 77 2.93 3.18 6.74
N TYR A 78 3.91 4.08 6.76
CA TYR A 78 3.68 5.50 6.50
C TYR A 78 3.15 5.73 5.08
N PHE A 79 3.76 5.12 4.06
CA PHE A 79 3.29 5.23 2.68
C PHE A 79 1.90 4.64 2.48
N LEU A 80 1.63 3.50 3.13
CA LEU A 80 0.34 2.84 3.05
C LEU A 80 -0.78 3.71 3.66
N ALA A 81 -0.54 4.29 4.83
CA ALA A 81 -1.47 5.18 5.49
C ALA A 81 -1.71 6.46 4.66
N LYS A 82 -0.65 7.06 4.11
CA LYS A 82 -0.76 8.25 3.26
C LYS A 82 -1.56 7.96 1.99
N LYS A 83 -1.28 6.85 1.32
CA LYS A 83 -1.98 6.43 0.10
C LYS A 83 -3.46 6.16 0.36
N LEU A 84 -3.78 5.53 1.50
CA LEU A 84 -5.16 5.31 1.93
C LEU A 84 -5.90 6.64 2.19
N ALA A 85 -5.22 7.61 2.82
CA ALA A 85 -5.80 8.94 3.05
C ALA A 85 -6.04 9.71 1.74
N GLU A 86 -5.08 9.67 0.80
CA GLU A 86 -5.24 10.29 -0.53
C GLU A 86 -6.41 9.70 -1.31
N ASP A 87 -6.64 8.38 -1.24
CA ASP A 87 -7.78 7.75 -1.90
C ASP A 87 -9.14 8.16 -1.31
N MET A 88 -9.18 8.64 -0.06
CA MET A 88 -10.40 9.10 0.61
C MET A 88 -10.73 10.58 0.30
N ASP A 89 -9.73 11.40 -0.04
CA ASP A 89 -9.87 12.85 -0.23
C ASP A 89 -10.26 13.27 -1.67
N PHE A 90 -10.17 12.37 -2.66
CA PHE A 90 -10.58 12.65 -4.04
C PHE A 90 -11.98 12.08 -4.35
N PRO A 91 -13.04 12.92 -4.42
CA PRO A 91 -14.26 12.53 -5.13
C PRO A 91 -13.93 12.47 -6.62
N ASP A 92 -14.14 11.31 -7.22
CA ASP A 92 -13.87 10.99 -8.63
C ASP A 92 -14.55 12.00 -9.59
N LEU A 93 -13.83 13.05 -9.97
CA LEU A 93 -14.20 13.88 -11.13
C LEU A 93 -14.00 13.04 -12.39
N PRO A 94 -15.04 12.82 -13.20
CA PRO A 94 -14.91 12.04 -14.41
C PRO A 94 -13.91 12.76 -15.32
N LYS A 95 -12.83 12.07 -15.68
CA LYS A 95 -11.97 12.49 -16.81
C LYS A 95 -12.84 12.44 -18.06
N SER A 96 -13.51 13.55 -18.36
CA SER A 96 -14.11 13.83 -19.65
C SER A 96 -13.02 13.61 -20.69
N LYS A 97 -13.20 12.59 -21.52
CA LYS A 97 -12.41 12.43 -22.72
C LYS A 97 -12.68 13.67 -23.57
N ALA A 98 -11.68 14.52 -23.70
CA ALA A 98 -11.64 15.52 -24.75
C ALA A 98 -11.46 14.75 -26.07
N GLU A 99 -12.54 14.65 -26.83
CA GLU A 99 -12.55 14.33 -28.26
C GLU A 99 -13.28 15.47 -28.98
#